data_AF-A0A929GIV0-F1
#
_entry.id   AF-A0A929GIV0-F1
#
_cell.length_a   1.000
_cell.length_b   1.000
_cell.length_c   1.000
_cell.angle_alpha   90.00
_cell.angle_beta   90.00
_cell.angle_gamma   90.00
#
_symmetry.space_group_name_H-M   'P 1'
#
loop_
_entity.id
_entity.type
_entity.pdbx_description
1 polymer ?
#
loop_
_entity_poly.entity_id
_entity_poly.type
_entity_poly.pdbx_seq_one_letter_code
_entity_poly.pdbx_strand_id
1 'polypeptide(L)'
;QIVLKAGYKIRPKNLWIPWGVAYGMGAVSEFIALLVRPFKRYNPGLSRFAVNYTCTDFTFNSKRAEEDFGFKPKYSEEEAVEATAAFYRKS
;
A
#
# COMPACT_ATOMS: atom_id res chain seq x y z
N GLN A 1 5.93 -7.41 -8.03
CA GLN A 1 6.02 -7.09 -9.49
C GLN A 1 4.85 -6.27 -10.02
N ILE A 2 3.68 -6.28 -9.37
CA ILE A 2 2.47 -5.52 -9.79
C ILE A 2 2.72 -4.01 -9.88
N VAL A 3 3.41 -3.43 -8.90
CA VAL A 3 3.70 -1.98 -8.84
C VAL A 3 4.56 -1.51 -10.03
N LEU A 4 5.45 -2.37 -10.53
CA LEU A 4 6.26 -2.09 -11.73
C LEU A 4 5.41 -2.16 -13.00
N LYS A 5 4.44 -3.09 -13.07
CA LYS A 5 3.49 -3.16 -14.20
C LYS A 5 2.65 -1.89 -14.31
N ALA A 6 2.34 -1.26 -13.18
CA ALA A 6 1.61 0.01 -13.10
C ALA A 6 2.45 1.25 -13.50
N GLY A 7 3.73 1.10 -13.86
CA GLY A 7 4.56 2.20 -14.36
C GLY A 7 5.32 3.00 -13.30
N TYR A 8 5.22 2.63 -12.03
CA TYR A 8 5.93 3.33 -10.95
C TYR A 8 7.45 3.09 -11.03
N LYS A 9 8.22 4.19 -11.05
CA LYS A 9 9.70 4.16 -11.04
C LYS A 9 10.21 4.07 -9.59
N ILE A 10 10.28 2.86 -9.05
CA ILE A 10 10.84 2.63 -7.70
C ILE A 10 12.38 2.65 -7.78
N ARG A 11 13.00 3.63 -7.12
CA ARG A 11 14.46 3.73 -6.90
C ARG A 11 14.69 3.89 -5.39
N PRO A 12 15.54 3.09 -4.73
CA PRO A 12 16.29 1.91 -5.21
C PRO A 12 15.38 0.69 -5.42
N LYS A 13 15.70 -0.19 -6.39
CA LYS A 13 14.86 -1.35 -6.72
C LYS A 13 14.77 -2.40 -5.60
N ASN A 14 15.80 -2.51 -4.76
CA ASN A 14 15.91 -3.49 -3.68
C ASN A 14 16.32 -2.83 -2.36
N LEU A 15 15.68 -1.72 -1.99
CA LEU A 15 15.91 -1.15 -0.66
C LEU A 15 15.16 -1.99 0.37
N TRP A 16 15.89 -2.85 1.08
CA TRP A 16 15.36 -3.58 2.22
C TRP A 16 15.62 -2.79 3.50
N ILE A 17 14.54 -2.42 4.19
CA ILE A 17 14.60 -1.68 5.45
C ILE A 17 14.03 -2.61 6.55
N PRO A 18 14.78 -2.89 7.63
CA PRO A 18 14.24 -3.63 8.76
C PRO A 18 13.05 -2.91 9.39
N TRP A 19 12.08 -3.67 9.89
CA TRP A 19 10.85 -3.13 10.47
C TRP A 19 11.10 -2.05 11.54
N GLY A 20 12.04 -2.27 12.47
CA GLY A 20 12.34 -1.31 13.53
C GLY A 20 12.84 0.04 13.02
N VAL A 21 13.64 0.04 11.94
CA VAL A 21 14.14 1.27 11.31
C VAL A 21 12.98 2.00 10.62
N ALA A 22 12.16 1.28 9.85
CA ALA A 22 10.99 1.86 9.20
C ALA A 22 9.99 2.45 10.21
N TYR A 23 9.77 1.75 11.33
CA TYR A 23 8.89 2.20 12.40
C TYR A 23 9.41 3.49 13.06
N GLY A 24 10.72 3.58 13.31
CA GLY A 24 11.36 4.79 13.80
C GLY A 24 11.20 5.97 12.83
N MET A 25 11.41 5.74 11.53
CA MET A 25 11.19 6.77 10.51
C MET A 25 9.72 7.24 10.47
N GLY A 26 8.77 6.33 10.61
CA GLY A 26 7.35 6.65 10.73
C GLY A 26 7.03 7.50 11.96
N ALA A 27 7.65 7.19 13.11
CA ALA A 27 7.47 7.97 14.34
C ALA A 27 8.00 9.40 14.21
N VAL A 28 9.18 9.59 13.61
CA VAL A 28 9.76 10.92 13.35
C VAL A 28 8.88 11.72 12.39
N SER A 29 8.43 11.08 11.31
CA SER A 29 7.54 11.69 10.32
C SER A 29 6.21 12.16 10.91
N GLU A 30 5.60 11.35 11.78
CA GLU A 30 4.40 11.72 12.52
C GLU A 30 4.65 12.84 13.54
N PHE A 31 5.80 12.83 14.23
CA PHE A 31 6.17 13.90 15.15
C PHE A 31 6.31 15.25 14.41
N ILE A 32 6.97 15.26 13.25
CA ILE A 32 7.05 16.44 12.38
C ILE A 32 5.65 16.86 11.92
N ALA A 33 4.80 15.91 11.55
CA ALA A 33 3.42 16.21 11.16
C ALA A 33 2.63 16.89 12.29
N LEU A 34 2.82 16.46 13.54
CA LEU A 34 2.22 17.10 14.72
C LEU A 34 2.71 18.53 14.92
N LEU A 35 4.01 18.78 14.73
CA LEU A 35 4.59 20.13 14.84
C LEU A 35 4.09 21.09 13.75
N VAL A 36 3.87 20.57 12.53
CA VAL A 36 3.40 21.38 11.38
C VAL A 36 1.88 21.54 11.37
N ARG A 37 1.14 20.64 12.04
CA ARG A 37 -0.32 20.64 12.15
C ARG A 37 -0.96 22.00 12.48
N PRO A 38 -0.44 22.83 13.42
CA PRO A 38 -1.04 24.15 13.70
C PRO A 38 -1.00 25.10 12.50
N PHE A 39 -0.07 24.93 11.56
CA PHE A 39 0.06 25.80 10.39
C PHE A 39 -0.58 25.20 9.14
N LYS A 40 -0.46 23.88 8.96
CA LYS A 40 -1.02 23.17 7.80
C LYS A 40 -1.30 21.72 8.15
N ARG A 41 -2.47 21.24 7.73
CA ARG A 41 -2.79 19.81 7.83
C ARG A 41 -1.86 19.02 6.89
N TYR A 42 -0.93 18.29 7.49
CA TYR A 42 0.03 17.44 6.78
C TYR A 42 -0.26 15.98 7.11
N ASN A 43 -0.48 15.16 6.08
CA ASN A 43 -0.60 13.71 6.21
C ASN A 43 0.74 13.09 5.83
N PRO A 44 1.49 12.51 6.78
CA PRO A 44 2.77 11.92 6.48
C PRO A 44 2.60 10.71 5.56
N GLY A 45 3.30 10.70 4.42
CA GLY A 45 3.31 9.56 3.49
C GLY A 45 3.95 8.30 4.11
N LEU A 46 4.87 8.49 5.06
CA LEU A 46 5.45 7.43 5.88
C LEU A 46 4.96 7.61 7.33
N SER A 47 4.00 6.79 7.74
CA SER A 47 3.45 6.74 9.09
C SER A 47 3.71 5.37 9.72
N ARG A 48 3.63 5.26 11.05
CA ARG A 48 3.73 3.95 11.73
C ARG A 48 2.65 2.99 11.27
N PHE A 49 1.47 3.53 10.95
CA PHE A 49 0.37 2.77 10.35
C PHE A 49 0.77 2.21 8.98
N ALA A 50 1.33 3.03 8.10
CA ALA A 50 1.76 2.59 6.77
C ALA A 50 2.86 1.52 6.86
N VAL A 51 3.80 1.66 7.80
CA VAL A 51 4.85 0.66 8.06
C VAL A 51 4.24 -0.66 8.51
N ASN A 52 3.37 -0.66 9.52
CA ASN A 52 2.75 -1.88 10.01
C ASN A 52 1.88 -2.56 8.95
N TYR A 53 1.10 -1.78 8.20
CA TYR A 53 0.26 -2.33 7.14
C TYR A 53 1.07 -2.95 6.00
N THR A 54 2.22 -2.36 5.66
CA THR A 54 3.08 -2.86 4.57
C THR A 54 3.95 -4.04 4.98
N CYS A 55 4.40 -4.07 6.25
CA CYS A 55 5.25 -5.14 6.77
C CYS A 55 4.47 -6.35 7.31
N THR A 56 3.14 -6.28 7.37
CA THR A 56 2.30 -7.38 7.83
C THR A 56 1.66 -8.05 6.63
N ASP A 57 1.88 -9.35 6.47
CA ASP A 57 1.21 -10.12 5.43
C ASP A 57 -0.24 -10.40 5.82
N PHE A 58 -1.18 -9.90 5.01
CA PHE A 58 -2.60 -10.16 5.17
C PHE A 58 -3.07 -11.13 4.11
N THR A 59 -3.55 -12.30 4.55
CA THR A 59 -4.17 -13.29 3.66
C THR A 59 -5.67 -13.04 3.63
N PHE A 60 -6.18 -12.55 2.50
CA PHE A 60 -7.61 -12.39 2.28
C PHE A 60 -8.15 -13.61 1.52
N ASN A 61 -9.32 -14.12 1.93
CA ASN A 61 -9.99 -15.23 1.28
C ASN A 61 -11.45 -14.85 0.99
N SER A 62 -11.86 -14.97 -0.27
CA SER A 62 -13.19 -14.63 -0.76
C SER A 62 -14.23 -15.73 -0.53
N LYS A 63 -13.83 -16.92 -0.07
CA LYS A 63 -14.69 -18.10 0.06
C LYS A 63 -15.95 -17.86 0.90
N ARG A 64 -15.84 -17.13 2.01
CA ARG A 64 -17.02 -16.77 2.82
C ARG A 64 -17.99 -15.86 2.07
N ALA A 65 -17.49 -14.97 1.22
CA ALA A 65 -18.34 -14.11 0.41
C ALA A 65 -19.08 -14.90 -0.67
N GLU A 66 -18.43 -15.93 -1.23
CA GLU A 66 -19.04 -16.84 -2.20
C GLU A 66 -20.15 -17.69 -1.54
N GLU A 67 -19.91 -18.21 -0.33
CA GLU A 67 -20.84 -19.04 0.43
C GLU A 67 -22.05 -18.25 0.94
N ASP A 68 -21.83 -17.09 1.57
CA ASP A 68 -22.89 -16.35 2.27
C ASP A 68 -23.67 -15.40 1.35
N PHE A 69 -23.01 -14.84 0.33
CA PHE A 69 -23.57 -13.80 -0.54
C PHE A 69 -23.67 -14.23 -2.01
N GLY A 70 -23.28 -15.45 -2.36
CA GLY A 70 -23.24 -15.91 -3.76
C GLY A 70 -22.30 -15.08 -4.63
N PHE A 71 -21.31 -14.42 -4.02
CA PHE A 71 -20.36 -13.56 -4.73
C PHE A 71 -19.62 -14.38 -5.78
N LYS A 72 -19.50 -13.84 -6.99
CA LYS A 72 -18.63 -14.38 -8.03
C LYS A 72 -17.81 -13.23 -8.61
N PRO A 73 -16.47 -13.32 -8.60
CA PRO A 73 -15.64 -12.28 -9.18
C PRO A 73 -15.93 -12.19 -10.68
N LYS A 74 -16.14 -10.96 -11.17
CA LYS A 74 -16.44 -10.69 -12.58
C LYS A 74 -15.25 -10.96 -13.51
N TYR A 75 -14.04 -10.78 -13.00
CA TYR A 75 -12.78 -10.91 -13.71
C TYR A 75 -11.87 -11.89 -12.96
N SER A 76 -10.98 -12.59 -13.67
CA SER A 76 -9.93 -13.35 -12.99
C SER A 76 -8.97 -12.40 -12.26
N GLU A 77 -8.23 -12.92 -11.28
CA GLU A 77 -7.26 -12.09 -10.54
C GLU A 77 -6.21 -11.48 -11.49
N GLU A 78 -5.72 -12.26 -12.47
CA GLU A 78 -4.73 -11.77 -13.43
C GLU A 78 -5.29 -10.65 -14.30
N GLU A 79 -6.51 -10.81 -14.82
CA GLU A 79 -7.17 -9.82 -15.66
C GLU A 79 -7.44 -8.52 -14.89
N ALA A 80 -7.91 -8.63 -13.64
CA ALA A 80 -8.16 -7.48 -12.78
C ALA A 80 -6.86 -6.70 -12.48
N VAL A 81 -5.76 -7.41 -12.20
CA VAL A 81 -4.44 -6.81 -11.95
C VAL A 81 -3.91 -6.12 -13.20
N GLU A 82 -4.02 -6.74 -14.38
CA GLU A 82 -3.54 -6.17 -15.63
C GLU A 82 -4.33 -4.93 -16.06
N ALA A 83 -5.66 -4.98 -15.97
CA ALA A 83 -6.53 -3.84 -16.26
C ALA A 83 -6.19 -2.64 -15.35
N THR A 84 -6.00 -2.91 -14.05
CA THR A 84 -5.62 -1.88 -13.07
C THR A 84 -4.24 -1.30 -13.37
N ALA A 85 -3.25 -2.14 -13.67
CA ALA A 85 -1.92 -1.69 -14.02
C ALA A 85 -1.91 -0.85 -15.32
N ALA A 86 -2.70 -1.25 -16.32
CA ALA A 86 -2.83 -0.53 -17.58
C ALA A 86 -3.46 0.87 -17.40
N PHE A 87 -4.42 1.01 -16.48
CA PHE A 87 -4.99 2.30 -16.12
C PHE A 87 -3.93 3.24 -15.52
N TYR A 88 -3.20 2.79 -14.49
CA TYR A 88 -2.17 3.61 -13.84
C TYR A 88 -0.98 3.95 -14.74
N ARG A 89 -0.68 3.14 -15.76
CA ARG A 89 0.38 3.43 -16.72
C ARG A 89 0.01 4.56 -17.70
N LYS A 90 -1.28 4.77 -17.96
CA LYS A 90 -1.78 5.79 -18.89
C LYS A 90 -2.03 7.14 -18.22
N SER A 91 -2.26 7.14 -16.90
CA SER A 91 -2.44 8.33 -16.07
C SER A 91 -1.10 8.97 -15.71
#